data_AF-F0NIK2-F1
#
_entry.id   AF-F0NIK2-F1
#
_cell.length_a   1.000
_cell.length_b   1.000
_cell.length_c   1.000
_cell.angle_alpha   90.00
_cell.angle_beta   90.00
_cell.angle_gamma   90.00
#
_symmetry.space_group_name_H-M   'P 1'
#
loop_
_entity.id
_entity.type
_entity.pdbx_description
1 polymer ?
#
loop_
_entity_poly.entity_id
_entity_poly.type
_entity_poly.pdbx_seq_one_letter_code
_entity_poly.pdbx_strand_id
1 'polypeptide(L)'
;MFPEDKHFLIQRSINTKKIRNVLTSGGELYLVLRAQDVLFSLTLLSGSVIKGCSKFPEYRVVIPKNLEEFIKNGRNVFSKHVIAVDKRIRAGDEVIVVNEDDELIAIGKAKLSGEEMMEYKRGMAVHVKRGVLDE
;
A
#
# COMPACT_ATOMS: atom_id res chain seq x y z
N MET A 1 -3.66 7.93 11.07
CA MET A 1 -2.52 7.34 10.32
C MET A 1 -1.55 6.58 11.21
N PHE A 2 -1.60 6.76 12.54
CA PHE A 2 -0.96 5.89 13.51
C PHE A 2 -2.05 5.27 14.40
N PRO A 3 -1.93 3.99 14.82
CA PRO A 3 -2.80 3.36 15.81
C PRO A 3 -2.76 4.11 17.16
N GLU A 4 -3.60 3.71 18.11
CA GLU A 4 -3.64 4.27 19.48
C GLU A 4 -2.33 4.08 20.27
N ASP A 5 -1.37 3.33 19.72
CA ASP A 5 -0.01 3.25 20.24
C ASP A 5 0.61 4.64 20.42
N LYS A 6 0.91 4.98 21.67
CA LYS A 6 1.50 6.28 22.02
C LYS A 6 2.97 6.40 21.63
N HIS A 7 3.64 5.29 21.33
CA HIS A 7 5.07 5.24 21.05
C HIS A 7 5.42 4.24 19.94
N PHE A 8 6.38 4.62 19.09
CA PHE A 8 6.97 3.78 18.05
C PHE A 8 8.47 3.63 18.29
N LEU A 9 9.02 2.48 17.91
CA LEU A 9 10.45 2.22 17.97
C LEU A 9 11.08 2.49 16.61
N ILE A 10 12.22 3.18 16.61
CA ILE A 10 12.95 3.48 15.37
C ILE A 10 14.17 2.57 15.27
N GLN A 11 14.12 1.63 14.34
CA GLN A 11 15.27 0.79 14.01
C GLN A 11 16.19 1.52 13.04
N ARG A 12 17.48 1.58 13.40
CA ARG A 12 18.53 2.20 12.61
C ARG A 12 19.48 1.16 12.04
N SER A 13 20.04 1.44 10.86
CA SER A 13 21.13 0.65 10.30
C SER A 13 22.31 0.61 11.25
N ILE A 14 22.87 -0.57 11.50
CA ILE A 14 24.02 -0.77 12.40
C ILE A 14 25.22 0.07 11.94
N ASN A 15 25.55 -0.03 10.65
CA ASN A 15 26.76 0.57 10.07
C ASN A 15 26.63 2.07 9.87
N THR A 16 25.46 2.55 9.41
CA THR A 16 25.30 3.96 9.00
C THR A 16 24.49 4.80 9.98
N LYS A 17 23.87 4.18 11.00
CA LYS A 17 22.95 4.80 11.96
C LYS A 17 21.75 5.54 11.34
N LYS A 18 21.54 5.43 10.02
CA LYS A 18 20.38 5.96 9.28
C LYS A 18 19.11 5.21 9.70
N ILE A 19 18.00 5.93 9.76
CA ILE A 19 16.66 5.36 10.02
C ILE A 19 16.32 4.36 8.93
N ARG A 20 15.75 3.21 9.32
CA ARG A 20 15.30 2.16 8.41
C ARG A 20 13.86 1.78 8.66
N ASN A 21 13.56 1.29 9.85
CA ASN A 21 12.22 0.77 10.14
C ASN A 21 11.58 1.56 11.27
N VAL A 22 10.28 1.72 11.16
CA VAL A 22 9.39 2.15 12.25
C VAL A 22 8.67 0.89 12.70
N LEU A 23 8.82 0.53 13.98
CA LEU A 23 8.19 -0.63 14.58
C LEU A 23 7.13 -0.16 15.59
N THR A 24 6.07 -0.96 15.76
CA THR A 24 5.10 -0.77 16.86
C THR A 24 5.78 -0.95 18.21
N SER A 25 5.09 -0.59 19.29
CA SER A 25 5.59 -0.86 20.65
C SER A 25 5.79 -2.36 20.91
N GLY A 26 5.03 -3.23 20.23
CA GLY A 26 5.19 -4.69 20.26
C GLY A 26 6.33 -5.24 19.40
N GLY A 27 7.05 -4.38 18.66
CA GLY A 27 8.18 -4.77 17.80
C GLY A 27 7.80 -5.18 16.37
N GLU A 28 6.54 -5.06 15.97
CA GLU A 28 6.08 -5.40 14.62
C GLU A 28 6.46 -4.32 13.61
N LEU A 29 6.76 -4.71 12.38
CA LEU A 29 7.14 -3.77 11.32
C LEU A 29 5.94 -2.94 10.85
N TYR A 30 5.99 -1.63 11.11
CA TYR A 30 4.91 -0.71 10.76
C TYR A 30 5.17 0.03 9.44
N LEU A 31 6.35 0.64 9.29
CA LEU A 31 6.77 1.33 8.07
C LEU A 31 8.25 1.08 7.81
N VAL A 32 8.65 1.09 6.53
CA VAL A 32 10.06 1.03 6.13
C VAL A 32 10.43 2.33 5.44
N LEU A 33 11.31 3.13 6.05
CA LEU A 33 11.92 4.28 5.41
C LEU A 33 12.93 3.82 4.36
N ARG A 34 12.62 4.10 3.10
CA ARG A 34 13.51 3.79 1.98
C ARG A 34 14.69 4.74 1.96
N ALA A 35 15.88 4.19 1.73
CA ALA A 35 17.10 4.98 1.69
C ALA A 35 17.22 5.82 0.40
N GLN A 36 16.56 5.41 -0.68
CA GLN A 36 16.70 6.00 -2.01
C GLN A 36 15.96 7.34 -2.12
N ASP A 37 14.76 7.44 -1.55
CA ASP A 37 13.85 8.57 -1.73
C ASP A 37 13.32 9.14 -0.40
N VAL A 38 13.72 8.58 0.74
CA VAL A 38 13.29 9.03 2.09
C VAL A 38 11.76 8.98 2.25
N LEU A 39 11.10 8.12 1.46
CA LEU A 39 9.67 7.84 1.58
C LEU A 39 9.46 6.53 2.34
N PHE A 40 8.29 6.41 2.96
CA PHE A 40 7.89 5.18 3.62
C PHE A 40 7.35 4.17 2.61
N SER A 41 7.67 2.90 2.82
CA SER A 41 6.93 1.77 2.27
C SER A 41 5.98 1.25 3.33
N LEU A 42 4.78 0.88 2.89
CA LEU A 42 3.76 0.33 3.77
C LEU A 42 4.06 -1.12 4.14
N THR A 43 3.45 -1.55 5.24
CA THR A 43 3.18 -2.94 5.59
C THR A 43 1.67 -3.17 5.59
N LEU A 44 1.21 -4.42 5.67
CA LEU A 44 -0.22 -4.69 5.75
C LEU A 44 -0.85 -4.04 7.01
N LEU A 45 -0.09 -3.99 8.11
CA LEU A 45 -0.52 -3.34 9.34
C LEU A 45 -0.78 -1.84 9.13
N SER A 46 0.19 -1.10 8.57
CA SER A 46 -0.01 0.33 8.27
C SER A 46 -1.04 0.57 7.17
N GLY A 47 -1.14 -0.33 6.17
CA GLY A 47 -2.20 -0.31 5.17
C GLY A 47 -3.60 -0.40 5.78
N SER A 48 -3.80 -1.31 6.74
CA SER A 48 -5.07 -1.46 7.47
C SER A 48 -5.41 -0.21 8.30
N VAL A 49 -4.42 0.40 8.94
CA VAL A 49 -4.61 1.66 9.69
C VAL A 49 -4.97 2.81 8.76
N ILE A 50 -4.26 2.96 7.63
CA ILE A 50 -4.55 3.98 6.62
C ILE A 50 -5.99 3.83 6.15
N LYS A 51 -6.39 2.60 5.80
CA LYS A 51 -7.76 2.28 5.41
C LYS A 51 -8.77 2.74 6.47
N GLY A 52 -8.57 2.34 7.73
CA GLY A 52 -9.50 2.67 8.82
C GLY A 52 -9.59 4.17 9.13
N CYS A 53 -8.54 4.96 8.85
CA CYS A 53 -8.50 6.38 9.17
C CYS A 53 -8.66 7.33 7.98
N SER A 54 -8.98 6.83 6.78
CA SER A 54 -9.18 7.67 5.59
C SER A 54 -10.47 7.29 4.88
N LYS A 55 -11.10 8.27 4.21
CA LYS A 55 -12.40 8.07 3.58
C LYS A 55 -12.23 7.29 2.28
N PHE A 56 -13.23 6.53 1.87
CA PHE A 56 -13.22 5.96 0.52
C PHE A 56 -13.40 7.07 -0.53
N PRO A 57 -12.67 7.08 -1.66
CA PRO A 57 -11.63 6.12 -2.08
C PRO A 57 -10.20 6.58 -1.77
N GLU A 58 -9.96 7.47 -0.81
CA GLU A 58 -8.64 8.03 -0.52
C GLU A 58 -7.56 6.96 -0.32
N TYR A 59 -6.43 7.09 -1.03
CA TYR A 59 -5.32 6.11 -1.06
C TYR A 59 -5.66 4.70 -1.60
N ARG A 60 -6.91 4.45 -2.04
CA ARG A 60 -7.33 3.15 -2.60
C ARG A 60 -7.05 3.05 -4.09
N VAL A 61 -6.71 1.84 -4.51
CA VAL A 61 -6.97 1.30 -5.85
C VAL A 61 -7.96 0.15 -5.69
N VAL A 62 -9.14 0.27 -6.31
CA VAL A 62 -10.24 -0.68 -6.16
C VAL A 62 -10.24 -1.66 -7.32
N ILE A 63 -10.34 -2.95 -6.99
CA ILE A 63 -10.42 -4.07 -7.94
C ILE A 63 -11.76 -4.80 -7.80
N PRO A 64 -12.22 -5.51 -8.84
CA PRO A 64 -13.40 -6.35 -8.74
C PRO A 64 -13.12 -7.59 -7.89
N LYS A 65 -14.14 -8.06 -7.17
CA LYS A 65 -14.02 -9.18 -6.22
C LYS A 65 -13.51 -10.48 -6.85
N ASN A 66 -13.85 -10.76 -8.11
CA ASN A 66 -13.43 -11.97 -8.82
C ASN A 66 -11.92 -12.08 -9.07
N LEU A 67 -11.15 -11.00 -8.87
CA LEU A 67 -9.69 -11.00 -9.03
C LEU A 67 -8.95 -11.01 -7.69
N GLU A 68 -9.67 -10.93 -6.57
CA GLU A 68 -9.05 -10.70 -5.28
C GLU A 68 -8.09 -11.83 -4.90
N GLU A 69 -8.43 -13.10 -5.15
CA GLU A 69 -7.59 -14.23 -4.76
C GLU A 69 -6.19 -14.14 -5.38
N PHE A 70 -6.08 -13.75 -6.65
CA PHE A 70 -4.78 -13.59 -7.31
C PHE A 70 -3.94 -12.51 -6.64
N ILE A 71 -4.57 -11.38 -6.28
CA ILE A 71 -3.89 -10.21 -5.73
C ILE A 71 -3.59 -10.41 -4.23
N LYS A 72 -4.44 -11.13 -3.50
CA LYS A 72 -4.19 -11.61 -2.12
C LYS A 72 -2.90 -12.45 -2.05
N ASN A 73 -2.59 -13.20 -3.12
CA ASN A 73 -1.36 -13.98 -3.27
C ASN A 73 -0.20 -13.19 -3.92
N GLY A 74 -0.19 -11.85 -3.82
CA GLY A 74 0.94 -11.01 -4.23
C GLY A 74 1.03 -10.69 -5.73
N ARG A 75 0.04 -11.06 -6.56
CA ARG A 75 0.04 -10.71 -7.99
C ARG A 75 -0.23 -9.22 -8.20
N ASN A 76 0.42 -8.64 -9.21
CA ASN A 76 0.29 -7.22 -9.58
C ASN A 76 -1.11 -6.86 -10.10
N VAL A 77 -1.50 -5.60 -9.92
CA VAL A 77 -2.76 -5.06 -10.46
C VAL A 77 -2.51 -4.40 -11.81
N PHE A 78 -3.31 -4.72 -12.81
CA PHE A 78 -3.28 -4.11 -14.14
C PHE A 78 -4.39 -3.08 -14.31
N SER A 79 -4.16 -2.03 -15.11
CA SER A 79 -5.09 -0.91 -15.27
C SER A 79 -6.48 -1.34 -15.74
N LYS A 80 -6.55 -2.33 -16.62
CA LYS A 80 -7.83 -2.92 -17.08
C LYS A 80 -8.71 -3.52 -15.98
N HIS A 81 -8.16 -3.74 -14.79
CA HIS A 81 -8.85 -4.31 -13.63
C HIS A 81 -9.20 -3.28 -12.56
N VAL A 82 -8.75 -2.02 -12.71
CA VAL A 82 -9.07 -0.96 -11.76
C VAL A 82 -10.47 -0.45 -12.06
N ILE A 83 -11.37 -0.52 -11.07
CA ILE A 83 -12.77 -0.08 -11.22
C ILE A 83 -13.03 1.27 -10.56
N ALA A 84 -12.22 1.64 -9.56
CA ALA A 84 -12.20 2.96 -8.94
C ALA A 84 -10.83 3.22 -8.31
N VAL A 85 -10.47 4.48 -8.11
CA VAL A 85 -9.18 4.88 -7.55
C VAL A 85 -9.24 6.31 -7.00
N ASP A 86 -8.42 6.63 -5.99
CA ASP A 86 -8.15 8.02 -5.64
C ASP A 86 -7.41 8.72 -6.78
N LYS A 87 -8.08 9.66 -7.45
CA LYS A 87 -7.49 10.43 -8.57
C LYS A 87 -6.27 11.27 -8.18
N ARG A 88 -6.05 11.53 -6.89
CA ARG A 88 -4.87 12.25 -6.39
C ARG A 88 -3.61 11.40 -6.37
N ILE A 89 -3.73 10.07 -6.45
CA ILE A 89 -2.59 9.15 -6.51
C ILE A 89 -1.71 9.53 -7.70
N ARG A 90 -0.40 9.58 -7.45
CA ARG A 90 0.64 9.78 -8.45
C ARG A 90 1.45 8.51 -8.63
N ALA A 91 2.05 8.38 -9.81
CA ALA A 91 2.98 7.31 -10.09
C ALA A 91 4.13 7.36 -9.06
N GLY A 92 4.34 6.24 -8.37
CA GLY A 92 5.33 6.11 -7.32
C GLY A 92 4.79 6.22 -5.89
N ASP A 93 3.53 6.60 -5.70
CA ASP A 93 2.91 6.62 -4.38
C ASP A 93 2.73 5.21 -3.82
N GLU A 94 2.80 5.08 -2.49
CA GLU A 94 2.30 3.88 -1.83
C GLU A 94 0.78 3.93 -1.80
N VAL A 95 0.16 2.79 -2.09
CA VAL A 95 -1.29 2.65 -2.17
C VAL A 95 -1.75 1.39 -1.46
N ILE A 96 -3.01 1.43 -1.02
CA ILE A 96 -3.73 0.22 -0.58
C ILE A 96 -4.60 -0.27 -1.72
N VAL A 97 -4.62 -1.58 -1.94
CA VAL A 97 -5.51 -2.23 -2.90
C VAL A 97 -6.67 -2.83 -2.13
N VAL A 98 -7.89 -2.49 -2.56
CA VAL A 98 -9.12 -2.97 -1.91
C VAL A 98 -10.08 -3.60 -2.93
N ASN A 99 -11.00 -4.44 -2.47
CA ASN A 99 -12.12 -4.89 -3.30
C ASN A 99 -13.32 -3.92 -3.20
N GLU A 100 -14.43 -4.29 -3.85
CA GLU A 100 -15.68 -3.51 -3.88
C GLU A 100 -16.31 -3.27 -2.50
N ASP A 101 -16.04 -4.15 -1.55
CA ASP A 101 -16.51 -4.06 -0.16
C ASP A 101 -15.58 -3.19 0.72
N ASP A 102 -14.63 -2.47 0.10
CA ASP A 102 -13.49 -1.81 0.75
C ASP A 102 -12.79 -2.79 1.71
N GLU A 103 -12.53 -4.05 1.33
CA GLU A 103 -11.68 -4.95 2.12
C GLU A 103 -10.22 -4.81 1.67
N LEU A 104 -9.27 -4.77 2.60
CA LEU A 104 -7.85 -4.68 2.25
C LEU A 104 -7.38 -5.99 1.61
N ILE A 105 -6.89 -5.90 0.37
CA ILE A 105 -6.42 -7.05 -0.42
C ILE A 105 -4.89 -7.10 -0.46
N ALA A 106 -4.26 -5.94 -0.66
CA ALA A 106 -2.82 -5.84 -0.79
C ALA A 106 -2.33 -4.41 -0.52
N ILE A 107 -1.01 -4.28 -0.43
CA ILE A 107 -0.31 -2.99 -0.47
C ILE A 107 0.68 -2.98 -1.63
N GLY A 108 0.94 -1.80 -2.18
CA GLY A 108 1.85 -1.69 -3.31
C GLY A 108 2.28 -0.28 -3.63
N LYS A 109 3.00 -0.17 -4.74
CA LYS A 109 3.44 1.10 -5.31
C LYS A 109 2.70 1.34 -6.62
N ALA A 110 2.03 2.49 -6.72
CA ALA A 110 1.39 2.92 -7.95
C ALA A 110 2.43 3.05 -9.08
N LYS A 111 2.11 2.52 -10.25
CA LYS A 111 2.90 2.65 -11.48
C LYS A 111 2.36 3.71 -12.42
N LEU A 112 1.10 4.07 -12.25
CA LEU A 112 0.38 5.12 -12.96
C LEU A 112 -0.24 6.07 -11.93
N SER A 113 -0.57 7.29 -12.36
CA SER A 113 -1.46 8.15 -11.57
C SER A 113 -2.89 7.60 -11.54
N GLY A 114 -3.69 8.03 -10.57
CA GLY A 114 -5.09 7.61 -10.46
C GLY A 114 -5.91 7.92 -11.72
N GLU A 115 -5.65 9.07 -12.37
CA GLU A 115 -6.31 9.42 -13.63
C GLU A 115 -5.92 8.45 -14.76
N GLU A 116 -4.63 8.16 -14.92
CA GLU A 116 -4.15 7.19 -15.93
C GLU A 116 -4.67 5.78 -15.68
N MET A 117 -4.81 5.36 -14.41
CA MET A 117 -5.38 4.04 -14.08
C MET A 117 -6.82 3.89 -14.57
N MET A 118 -7.62 4.97 -14.55
CA MET A 118 -9.00 4.96 -15.03
C MET A 118 -9.10 5.04 -16.56
N GLU A 119 -8.17 5.72 -17.22
CA GLU A 119 -8.20 5.90 -18.68
C GLU A 119 -7.56 4.73 -19.44
N TYR A 120 -6.51 4.11 -18.89
CA TYR A 120 -5.73 3.11 -19.61
C TYR A 120 -6.30 1.69 -19.51
N LYS A 121 -6.48 1.03 -20.66
CA LYS A 121 -6.90 -0.38 -20.76
C LYS A 121 -5.75 -1.39 -20.78
N ARG A 122 -4.51 -0.93 -20.62
CA ARG A 122 -3.30 -1.76 -20.66
C ARG A 122 -2.23 -1.22 -19.72
N GLY A 123 -1.31 -2.09 -19.30
CA GLY A 123 -0.23 -1.75 -18.38
C GLY A 123 -0.53 -2.11 -16.92
N MET A 124 0.54 -2.10 -16.12
CA MET A 124 0.46 -2.33 -14.68
C MET A 124 0.03 -1.04 -14.00
N ALA A 125 -1.02 -1.11 -13.18
CA ALA A 125 -1.49 0.00 -12.36
C ALA A 125 -0.76 0.04 -11.02
N VAL A 126 -0.61 -1.11 -10.37
CA VAL A 126 0.05 -1.23 -9.07
C VAL A 126 1.03 -2.38 -9.11
N HIS A 127 2.27 -2.09 -8.71
CA HIS A 127 3.22 -3.11 -8.35
C HIS A 127 2.98 -3.53 -6.91
N VAL A 128 2.38 -4.69 -6.72
CA VAL A 128 2.04 -5.23 -5.41
C VAL A 128 3.34 -5.63 -4.71
N LYS A 129 3.48 -5.17 -3.47
CA LYS A 129 4.62 -5.52 -2.62
C LYS A 129 4.31 -6.70 -1.71
N ARG A 130 3.06 -6.77 -1.24
CA ARG A 130 2.57 -7.84 -0.38
C ARG A 130 1.05 -7.92 -0.46
N GLY A 131 0.52 -9.12 -0.70
CA GLY A 131 -0.90 -9.42 -0.55
C GLY A 131 -1.22 -9.95 0.86
N VAL A 132 -2.50 -9.93 1.27
CA VAL A 132 -2.89 -10.39 2.62
C VAL A 132 -2.71 -11.89 2.86
N LEU A 133 -2.56 -12.70 1.81
CA LEU A 133 -2.26 -14.13 1.90
C LEU A 133 -0.82 -14.47 1.47
N ASP A 134 -0.01 -13.45 1.20
CA ASP A 134 1.37 -13.61 0.74
C ASP A 134 2.31 -13.85 1.93
N GLU A 135 3.04 -14.96 1.89
CA GLU A 135 3.99 -15.39 2.94
C GLU A 135 5.20 -14.46 3.08
#